data_AF-A0A8H6HVS3-F1
#
_entry.id   AF-A0A8H6HVS3-F1
#
_cell.length_a   1.000
_cell.length_b   1.000
_cell.length_c   1.000
_cell.angle_alpha   90.00
_cell.angle_beta   90.00
_cell.angle_gamma   90.00
#
_symmetry.space_group_name_H-M   'P 1'
#
loop_
_entity.id
_entity.type
_entity.pdbx_description
1 polymer ?
#
loop_
_entity_poly.entity_id
_entity_poly.type
_entity_poly.pdbx_seq_one_letter_code
_entity_poly.pdbx_strand_id
1 'polypeptide(L)'
;MVSAALRLSVLVAAAVSVLAAPAAIPGCLKEYTVQAGDWCDKISQFEGIPTYQLAKVNEGIIDEGCTNIFPGQVICLAKEGLDCHLISQVDHNNTCEDIVAATGVTLEKLLQNNPNIDAECTNIYEGEVLCVEP
;
A
#
# COMPACT_ATOMS: atom_id res chain seq x y z
N MET A 1 64.07 34.32 27.49
CA MET A 1 62.79 34.72 28.14
C MET A 1 62.11 35.73 27.22
N VAL A 2 60.82 35.71 26.83
CA VAL A 2 59.68 34.75 26.78
C VAL A 2 58.70 35.38 25.75
N SER A 3 58.03 34.74 24.80
CA SER A 3 58.08 33.39 24.21
C SER A 3 57.35 33.40 22.84
N ALA A 4 57.53 32.38 21.99
CA ALA A 4 56.76 32.23 20.75
C ALA A 4 55.37 31.62 21.02
N ALA A 5 54.30 32.34 20.68
CA ALA A 5 52.92 31.87 20.87
C ALA A 5 52.46 30.99 19.70
N LEU A 6 52.36 29.68 19.93
CA LEU A 6 51.87 28.71 18.95
C LEU A 6 50.35 28.89 18.73
N ARG A 7 49.94 29.37 17.57
CA ARG A 7 48.52 29.53 17.21
C ARG A 7 47.92 28.18 16.79
N LEU A 8 47.29 27.49 17.75
CA LEU A 8 46.58 26.24 17.48
C LEU A 8 45.29 26.53 16.69
N SER A 9 45.23 26.12 15.42
CA SER A 9 44.06 26.27 14.58
C SER A 9 43.14 25.07 14.77
N VAL A 10 41.98 25.26 15.40
CA VAL A 10 40.99 24.20 15.62
C VAL A 10 40.20 24.00 14.33
N LEU A 11 40.46 22.89 13.64
CA LEU A 11 39.63 22.42 12.53
C LEU A 11 38.34 21.82 13.09
N VAL A 12 37.25 22.58 13.05
CA VAL A 12 35.91 22.06 13.34
C VAL A 12 35.44 21.24 12.15
N ALA A 13 35.56 19.92 12.24
CA ALA A 13 34.97 19.02 11.27
C ALA A 13 33.44 19.03 11.43
N ALA A 14 32.74 19.72 10.52
CA ALA A 14 31.30 19.63 10.43
C ALA A 14 30.90 18.23 9.96
N ALA A 15 30.29 17.43 10.85
CA ALA A 15 29.70 16.15 10.49
C ALA A 15 28.48 16.41 9.59
N VAL A 16 28.66 16.24 8.28
CA VAL A 16 27.55 16.26 7.32
C VAL A 16 26.78 14.95 7.49
N SER A 17 25.67 15.01 8.23
CA SER A 17 24.72 13.91 8.35
C SER A 17 24.10 13.64 6.97
N VAL A 18 24.64 12.65 6.26
CA VAL A 18 23.99 12.11 5.07
C VAL A 18 22.71 11.42 5.54
N LEU A 19 21.57 12.04 5.29
CA LEU A 19 20.28 11.37 5.38
C LEU A 19 20.27 10.24 4.35
N ALA A 20 20.41 9.00 4.82
CA ALA A 20 20.14 7.84 3.99
C ALA A 20 18.66 7.91 3.57
N ALA A 21 18.41 7.92 2.26
CA ALA A 21 17.05 7.73 1.77
C ALA A 21 16.52 6.38 2.28
N PRO A 22 15.22 6.26 2.58
CA PRO A 22 14.63 4.95 2.86
C PRO A 22 14.92 4.02 1.68
N ALA A 23 15.27 2.77 1.97
CA ALA A 23 15.53 1.78 0.94
C ALA A 23 14.21 1.48 0.21
N ALA A 24 14.17 1.72 -1.10
CA ALA A 24 13.00 1.46 -1.92
C ALA A 24 12.59 -0.02 -1.85
N ILE A 25 11.30 -0.29 -1.81
CA ILE A 25 10.73 -1.64 -1.78
C ILE A 25 11.02 -2.30 -3.15
N PRO A 26 11.78 -3.43 -3.20
CA PRO A 26 12.15 -4.04 -4.47
C PRO A 26 10.95 -4.42 -5.34
N GLY A 27 10.98 -3.96 -6.60
CA GLY A 27 9.90 -4.17 -7.58
C GLY A 27 8.64 -3.35 -7.34
N CYS A 28 8.61 -2.45 -6.36
CA CYS A 28 7.46 -1.57 -6.14
C CYS A 28 7.42 -0.44 -7.18
N LEU A 29 6.25 -0.24 -7.80
CA LEU A 29 6.00 0.81 -8.79
C LEU A 29 5.46 2.11 -8.16
N LYS A 30 4.77 1.99 -7.02
CA LYS A 30 4.16 3.12 -6.29
C LYS A 30 4.25 2.83 -4.79
N GLU A 31 5.03 3.62 -4.06
CA GLU A 31 5.13 3.54 -2.60
C GLU A 31 4.14 4.49 -1.91
N TYR A 32 3.72 4.13 -0.71
CA TYR A 32 2.88 4.95 0.17
C TYR A 32 3.46 4.99 1.58
N THR A 33 3.44 6.16 2.21
CA THR A 33 3.77 6.28 3.63
C THR A 33 2.46 6.35 4.42
N VAL A 34 2.22 5.36 5.27
CA VAL A 34 1.03 5.27 6.12
C VAL A 34 0.91 6.51 7.01
N GLN A 35 -0.28 7.11 7.06
CA GLN A 35 -0.59 8.31 7.84
C GLN A 35 -1.34 7.95 9.14
N ALA A 36 -1.48 8.94 10.02
CA ALA A 36 -2.26 8.79 11.25
C ALA A 36 -3.75 8.59 10.93
N GLY A 37 -4.32 7.47 11.38
CA GLY A 37 -5.72 7.12 11.13
C GLY A 37 -5.97 6.45 9.78
N ASP A 38 -4.97 5.80 9.18
CA ASP A 38 -5.15 4.89 8.05
C ASP A 38 -5.36 3.45 8.50
N TRP A 39 -6.07 2.70 7.66
CA TRP A 39 -6.18 1.24 7.61
C TRP A 39 -6.26 0.85 6.12
N CYS A 40 -6.13 -0.43 5.77
CA CYS A 40 -6.03 -0.83 4.35
C CYS A 40 -7.17 -0.28 3.49
N ASP A 41 -8.45 -0.47 3.84
CA ASP A 41 -9.55 -0.04 2.97
C ASP A 41 -9.59 1.47 2.75
N LYS A 42 -9.24 2.27 3.76
CA LYS A 42 -9.12 3.72 3.59
C LYS A 42 -8.00 4.10 2.61
N ILE A 43 -6.90 3.36 2.61
CA ILE A 43 -5.82 3.53 1.62
C ILE A 43 -6.31 3.05 0.25
N SER A 44 -6.90 1.86 0.15
CA SER A 44 -7.48 1.27 -1.07
C SER A 44 -8.45 2.21 -1.77
N GLN A 45 -9.43 2.74 -1.04
CA GLN A 45 -10.45 3.67 -1.53
C GLN A 45 -9.83 4.99 -2.00
N PHE A 46 -8.89 5.55 -1.24
CA PHE A 46 -8.28 6.85 -1.56
C PHE A 46 -7.30 6.76 -2.74
N GLU A 47 -6.53 5.67 -2.82
CA GLU A 47 -5.49 5.46 -3.84
C GLU A 47 -6.02 4.77 -5.10
N GLY A 48 -7.27 4.27 -5.08
CA GLY A 48 -7.92 3.60 -6.20
C GLY A 48 -7.34 2.23 -6.51
N ILE A 49 -7.03 1.42 -5.48
CA ILE A 49 -6.44 0.09 -5.63
C ILE A 49 -7.29 -0.98 -4.91
N PRO A 50 -7.29 -2.24 -5.36
CA PRO A 50 -7.99 -3.32 -4.66
C PRO A 50 -7.40 -3.63 -3.27
N THR A 51 -8.25 -3.86 -2.26
CA THR A 51 -7.80 -4.21 -0.89
C THR A 51 -7.00 -5.51 -0.88
N TYR A 52 -7.43 -6.54 -1.61
CA TYR A 52 -6.66 -7.78 -1.76
C TYR A 52 -5.28 -7.54 -2.37
N GLN A 53 -5.19 -6.70 -3.41
CA GLN A 53 -3.94 -6.38 -4.08
C GLN A 53 -2.98 -5.66 -3.12
N LEU A 54 -3.47 -4.73 -2.30
CA LEU A 54 -2.68 -4.03 -1.28
C LEU A 54 -2.03 -5.01 -0.29
N ALA A 55 -2.78 -5.99 0.21
CA ALA A 55 -2.22 -7.05 1.05
C ALA A 55 -1.22 -7.92 0.25
N LYS A 56 -1.56 -8.30 -0.98
CA LYS A 56 -0.73 -9.22 -1.80
C LYS A 56 0.60 -8.61 -2.25
N VAL A 57 0.66 -7.33 -2.61
CA VAL A 57 1.94 -6.68 -2.97
C VAL A 57 2.85 -6.48 -1.76
N ASN A 58 2.30 -6.52 -0.54
CA ASN A 58 3.00 -6.44 0.75
C ASN A 58 3.00 -7.78 1.52
N GLU A 59 2.93 -8.91 0.82
CA GLU A 59 2.93 -10.25 1.42
C GLU A 59 4.13 -10.44 2.37
N GLY A 60 3.85 -10.84 3.62
CA GLY A 60 4.84 -10.94 4.70
C GLY A 60 5.17 -9.63 5.44
N ILE A 61 4.59 -8.50 5.02
CA ILE A 61 4.67 -7.19 5.70
C ILE A 61 3.31 -6.80 6.28
N ILE A 62 2.23 -6.94 5.51
CA ILE A 62 0.84 -6.71 5.97
C ILE A 62 0.19 -8.06 6.29
N ASP A 63 -0.51 -8.15 7.42
CA ASP A 63 -1.30 -9.33 7.80
C ASP A 63 -2.67 -9.39 7.09
N GLU A 64 -3.32 -10.55 7.11
CA GLU A 64 -4.61 -10.79 6.42
C GLU A 64 -5.72 -9.84 6.88
N GLY A 65 -5.72 -9.41 8.14
CA GLY A 65 -6.70 -8.45 8.67
C GLY A 65 -6.28 -6.99 8.55
N CYS A 66 -5.13 -6.71 7.92
CA CYS A 66 -4.45 -5.42 7.91
C CYS A 66 -4.35 -4.74 9.28
N THR A 67 -4.10 -5.52 10.34
CA THR A 67 -4.09 -5.02 11.73
C THR A 67 -2.75 -4.46 12.19
N ASN A 68 -1.70 -4.64 11.39
CA ASN A 68 -0.30 -4.41 11.78
C ASN A 68 0.37 -3.19 11.12
N ILE A 69 -0.37 -2.34 10.39
CA ILE A 69 0.21 -1.12 9.79
C ILE A 69 0.28 0.04 10.80
N PHE A 70 1.28 0.92 10.66
CA PHE A 70 1.47 2.06 11.58
C PHE A 70 1.97 3.34 10.88
N PRO A 71 1.67 4.54 11.40
CA PRO A 71 2.06 5.80 10.77
C PRO A 71 3.58 5.93 10.58
N GLY A 72 4.00 6.36 9.40
CA GLY A 72 5.40 6.44 8.97
C GLY A 72 5.96 5.15 8.35
N GLN A 73 5.22 4.04 8.38
CA GLN A 73 5.57 2.84 7.62
C GLN A 73 5.47 3.10 6.12
N VAL A 74 6.46 2.67 5.35
CA VAL A 74 6.38 2.66 3.89
C VAL A 74 5.86 1.29 3.45
N ILE A 75 4.81 1.31 2.63
CA ILE A 75 4.18 0.13 2.01
C ILE A 75 4.14 0.31 0.49
N CYS A 76 3.99 -0.79 -0.23
CA CYS A 76 3.82 -0.78 -1.68
C CYS A 76 2.33 -0.74 -2.07
N LEU A 77 1.97 -0.02 -3.11
CA LEU A 77 0.61 0.01 -3.66
C LEU A 77 0.47 -0.77 -4.98
N ALA A 78 1.57 -0.88 -5.74
CA ALA A 78 1.55 -1.48 -7.08
C ALA A 78 2.88 -2.19 -7.41
N LYS A 79 2.79 -3.31 -8.11
CA LYS A 79 3.93 -4.11 -8.61
C LYS A 79 3.60 -4.59 -10.02
N GLU A 80 4.60 -4.65 -10.89
CA GLU A 80 4.43 -5.03 -12.29
C GLU A 80 3.73 -6.40 -12.43
N GLY A 81 2.67 -6.46 -13.23
CA GLY A 81 1.89 -7.67 -13.47
C GLY A 81 0.88 -8.02 -12.36
N LEU A 82 0.69 -7.13 -11.37
CA LEU A 82 -0.38 -7.21 -10.37
C LEU A 82 -1.32 -6.00 -10.41
N ASP A 83 -1.14 -5.09 -11.36
CA ASP A 83 -1.98 -3.91 -11.52
C ASP A 83 -3.43 -4.29 -11.87
N CYS A 84 -4.37 -3.42 -11.49
CA CYS A 84 -5.79 -3.57 -11.80
C CYS A 84 -6.34 -2.27 -12.39
N HIS A 85 -6.77 -2.31 -13.65
CA HIS A 85 -7.21 -1.16 -14.43
C HIS A 85 -8.70 -0.82 -14.27
N LEU A 86 -9.54 -1.80 -13.89
CA LEU A 86 -10.94 -1.57 -13.54
C LEU A 86 -11.23 -2.09 -12.12
N ILE A 87 -11.72 -1.21 -11.27
CA ILE A 87 -12.08 -1.52 -9.86
C ILE A 87 -13.58 -1.29 -9.61
N SER A 88 -14.10 -1.94 -8.57
CA SER A 88 -15.39 -1.64 -7.97
C SER A 88 -15.22 -1.44 -6.48
N GLN A 89 -15.64 -0.29 -5.95
CA GLN A 89 -15.83 -0.12 -4.51
C GLN A 89 -17.19 -0.71 -4.14
N VAL A 90 -17.26 -1.51 -3.08
CA VAL A 90 -18.50 -2.13 -2.58
C VAL A 90 -19.32 -1.06 -1.86
N ASP A 91 -20.48 -0.72 -2.41
CA ASP A 91 -21.45 0.18 -1.80
C ASP A 91 -22.33 -0.52 -0.74
N HIS A 92 -23.14 0.26 -0.01
CA HIS A 92 -24.04 -0.27 1.02
C HIS A 92 -25.07 -1.28 0.45
N ASN A 93 -25.09 -2.50 1.00
CA ASN A 93 -25.88 -3.67 0.54
C ASN A 93 -25.55 -4.19 -0.87
N ASN A 94 -24.42 -3.80 -1.46
CA ASN A 94 -24.06 -4.19 -2.81
C ASN A 94 -23.53 -5.64 -2.84
N THR A 95 -24.04 -6.48 -3.75
CA THR A 95 -23.62 -7.90 -3.87
C THR A 95 -22.69 -8.14 -5.06
N CYS A 96 -22.04 -9.31 -5.13
CA CYS A 96 -21.29 -9.68 -6.34
C CYS A 96 -22.19 -9.68 -7.60
N GLU A 97 -23.47 -10.09 -7.50
CA GLU A 97 -24.43 -10.07 -8.62
C GLU A 97 -24.65 -8.66 -9.15
N ASP A 98 -24.77 -7.66 -8.27
CA ASP A 98 -24.88 -6.26 -8.68
C ASP A 98 -23.60 -5.80 -9.39
N ILE A 99 -22.43 -6.13 -8.84
CA ILE A 99 -21.12 -5.72 -9.37
C ILE A 99 -20.90 -6.32 -10.77
N VAL A 100 -21.17 -7.62 -10.96
CA VAL A 100 -21.05 -8.26 -12.28
C VAL A 100 -22.10 -7.75 -13.27
N ALA A 101 -23.31 -7.41 -12.81
CA ALA A 101 -24.35 -6.82 -13.66
C ALA A 101 -23.99 -5.38 -14.09
N ALA A 102 -23.37 -4.59 -13.22
CA ALA A 102 -22.95 -3.21 -13.50
C ALA A 102 -21.70 -3.14 -14.40
N THR A 103 -20.77 -4.08 -14.24
CA THR A 103 -19.47 -4.07 -14.94
C THR A 103 -19.41 -4.96 -16.19
N GLY A 104 -20.26 -6.00 -16.26
CA GLY A 104 -20.32 -6.94 -17.38
C GLY A 104 -19.29 -8.08 -17.33
N VAL A 105 -18.46 -8.18 -16.28
CA VAL A 105 -17.58 -9.34 -16.07
C VAL A 105 -18.36 -10.56 -15.57
N THR A 106 -17.77 -11.75 -15.60
CA THR A 106 -18.39 -12.93 -14.97
C THR A 106 -18.07 -12.99 -13.48
N LEU A 107 -18.94 -13.63 -12.68
CA LEU A 107 -18.65 -13.92 -11.27
C LEU A 107 -17.35 -14.73 -11.12
N GLU A 108 -17.11 -15.70 -12.01
CA GLU A 108 -15.87 -16.45 -12.06
C GLU A 108 -14.64 -15.53 -12.21
N LYS A 109 -14.70 -14.53 -13.11
CA LYS A 109 -13.60 -13.58 -13.32
C LYS A 109 -13.42 -12.64 -12.12
N LEU A 110 -14.52 -12.18 -11.50
CA LEU A 110 -14.46 -11.37 -10.29
C LEU A 110 -13.79 -12.12 -9.13
N LEU A 111 -14.17 -13.39 -8.89
CA LEU A 111 -13.57 -14.23 -7.85
C LEU A 111 -12.11 -14.61 -8.17
N GLN A 112 -11.78 -14.85 -9.44
CA GLN A 112 -10.38 -15.09 -9.87
C GLN A 112 -9.46 -13.89 -9.60
N ASN A 113 -9.98 -12.67 -9.77
CA ASN A 113 -9.23 -11.44 -9.50
C ASN A 113 -9.14 -11.10 -7.99
N ASN A 114 -10.09 -11.59 -7.19
CA ASN A 114 -10.17 -11.33 -5.75
C ASN A 114 -10.25 -12.65 -4.94
N PRO A 115 -9.14 -13.43 -4.85
CA PRO A 115 -9.11 -14.72 -4.15
C PRO A 115 -9.40 -14.69 -2.64
N ASN A 116 -9.60 -13.51 -2.05
CA ASN A 116 -10.12 -13.36 -0.68
C ASN A 116 -11.64 -13.52 -0.60
N ILE A 117 -12.37 -13.35 -1.70
CA ILE A 117 -13.83 -13.50 -1.73
C ILE A 117 -14.18 -14.98 -1.75
N ASP A 118 -15.13 -15.40 -0.92
CA ASP A 118 -15.63 -16.76 -0.91
C ASP A 118 -16.50 -17.09 -2.14
N ALA A 119 -16.69 -18.38 -2.43
CA ALA A 119 -17.38 -18.82 -3.66
C ALA A 119 -18.87 -18.43 -3.70
N GLU A 120 -19.48 -18.11 -2.56
CA GLU A 120 -20.87 -17.68 -2.42
C GLU A 120 -20.97 -16.14 -2.29
N CYS A 121 -19.84 -15.42 -2.38
CA CYS A 121 -19.68 -13.98 -2.16
C CYS A 121 -20.33 -13.47 -0.86
N THR A 122 -20.22 -14.23 0.23
CA THR A 122 -20.83 -13.86 1.53
C THR A 122 -19.97 -12.97 2.41
N ASN A 123 -18.71 -12.71 2.02
CA ASN A 123 -17.72 -12.03 2.84
C ASN A 123 -17.25 -10.65 2.33
N ILE A 124 -17.86 -10.10 1.28
CA ILE A 124 -17.62 -8.70 0.87
C ILE A 124 -18.30 -7.71 1.83
N TYR A 125 -17.77 -6.50 1.94
CA TYR A 125 -18.27 -5.48 2.88
C TYR A 125 -18.15 -4.06 2.34
N GLU A 126 -18.99 -3.17 2.86
CA GLU A 126 -19.05 -1.75 2.47
C GLU A 126 -17.68 -1.07 2.59
N GLY A 127 -17.21 -0.48 1.48
CA GLY A 127 -15.91 0.17 1.38
C GLY A 127 -14.75 -0.74 0.95
N GLU A 128 -14.93 -2.05 0.81
CA GLU A 128 -13.93 -2.91 0.18
C GLU A 128 -13.75 -2.49 -1.30
N VAL A 129 -12.51 -2.51 -1.80
CA VAL A 129 -12.23 -2.26 -3.22
C VAL A 129 -11.82 -3.56 -3.90
N LEU A 130 -12.58 -3.95 -4.92
CA LEU A 130 -12.42 -5.19 -5.68
C LEU A 130 -11.80 -4.92 -7.06
N CYS A 131 -10.95 -5.85 -7.52
CA CYS A 131 -10.43 -5.86 -8.88
C CYS A 131 -11.44 -6.51 -9.85
N VAL A 132 -11.95 -5.73 -10.80
CA VAL A 132 -12.92 -6.19 -11.80
C VAL A 132 -12.19 -6.64 -13.07
N GLU A 133 -11.17 -5.91 -13.51
CA GLU A 133 -10.34 -6.27 -14.66
C GLU A 133 -8.88 -5.82 -14.43
N PRO A 134 -7.88 -6.74 -14.55
CA PRO A 134 -6.45 -6.41 -14.49
C PRO A 134 -6.02 -5.37 -15.53
#